data_AF-A0A7X5XVU2-F1
#
_entry.id   AF-A0A7X5XVU2-F1
#
_cell.length_a   1.000
_cell.length_b   1.000
_cell.length_c   1.000
_cell.angle_alpha   90.00
_cell.angle_beta   90.00
_cell.angle_gamma   90.00
#
_symmetry.space_group_name_H-M   'P 1'
#
loop_
_entity.id
_entity.type
_entity.pdbx_description
1 polymer ?
#
loop_
_entity_poly.entity_id
_entity_poly.type
_entity_poly.pdbx_seq_one_letter_code
_entity_poly.pdbx_strand_id
1 'polypeptide(L)' 'MALAWAAADAGTLLLGGAVGDPPERALLLFGDTDAARAFAEQDPYVTAGIVTHWDVVPWITVVGAEAATPIRPA' A
#
# COMPACT_ATOMS: atom_id res chain seq x y z
N MET A 1 9.63 -8.58 4.81
CA MET A 1 8.29 -9.23 4.69
C MET A 1 7.52 -9.34 6.00
N ALA A 2 8.16 -9.54 7.18
CA ALA A 2 7.43 -9.64 8.45
C ALA A 2 6.55 -8.41 8.75
N LEU A 3 7.05 -7.19 8.50
CA LEU A 3 6.28 -5.95 8.68
C LEU A 3 5.03 -5.89 7.80
N ALA A 4 5.15 -6.26 6.52
CA ALA A 4 4.02 -6.30 5.58
C ALA A 4 2.94 -7.31 6.01
N TRP A 5 3.34 -8.50 6.44
CA TRP A 5 2.41 -9.49 6.97
C TRP A 5 1.74 -9.02 8.27
N ALA A 6 2.48 -8.44 9.21
CA ALA A 6 1.91 -7.90 10.44
C ALA A 6 0.87 -6.80 10.16
N ALA A 7 1.14 -5.91 9.20
CA ALA A 7 0.19 -4.88 8.78
C ALA A 7 -1.05 -5.47 8.08
N ALA A 8 -0.87 -6.53 7.28
CA ALA A 8 -1.97 -7.22 6.62
C ALA A 8 -2.85 -7.98 7.62
N ASP A 9 -2.25 -8.68 8.57
CA ASP A 9 -2.95 -9.40 9.64
C ASP A 9 -3.71 -8.43 10.56
N ALA A 10 -3.19 -7.21 10.74
CA ALA A 10 -3.88 -6.12 11.45
C ALA A 10 -4.98 -5.44 10.62
N GLY A 11 -5.11 -5.77 9.33
CA GLY A 11 -6.08 -5.21 8.40
C GLY A 11 -5.77 -3.78 7.92
N THR A 12 -4.59 -3.25 8.21
CA THR A 12 -4.20 -1.90 7.78
C THR A 12 -3.61 -1.88 6.38
N LEU A 13 -2.82 -2.92 6.02
CA LEU A 13 -2.35 -3.16 4.65
C LEU A 13 -3.33 -4.12 3.95
N LEU A 14 -4.02 -3.63 2.93
CA LEU A 14 -5.00 -4.40 2.15
C LEU A 14 -4.32 -5.32 1.14
N LEU A 15 -3.37 -4.77 0.37
CA LEU A 15 -2.65 -5.49 -0.68
C LEU A 15 -1.24 -4.91 -0.85
N GLY A 16 -0.29 -5.74 -1.27
CA GLY A 16 1.05 -5.30 -1.61
C GLY A 16 1.66 -6.11 -2.74
N GLY A 17 2.39 -5.45 -3.63
CA GLY A 17 3.00 -6.12 -4.77
C GLY A 17 4.07 -5.28 -5.47
N ALA A 18 4.83 -5.96 -6.32
CA ALA A 18 5.81 -5.33 -7.19
C ALA A 18 5.14 -4.88 -8.51
N VAL A 19 5.59 -3.76 -9.07
CA VAL A 19 5.12 -3.21 -10.34
C VAL A 19 6.27 -3.25 -11.34
N GLY A 20 6.00 -3.77 -12.53
CA GLY A 20 6.97 -3.94 -13.61
C GLY A 20 7.37 -5.40 -13.85
N ASP A 21 7.93 -5.67 -15.03
CA ASP A 21 8.56 -6.95 -15.39
C ASP A 21 9.80 -6.67 -16.28
N PRO A 22 11.00 -6.52 -15.68
CA PRO A 22 11.33 -6.78 -14.28
C PRO A 22 10.77 -5.71 -13.31
N PRO A 23 10.61 -6.02 -12.01
CA PRO A 23 10.09 -5.07 -11.03
C PRO A 23 10.90 -3.78 -10.91
N GLU A 24 10.22 -2.65 -10.97
CA GLU A 24 10.81 -1.30 -10.90
C GLU A 24 10.47 -0.59 -9.59
N ARG A 25 9.31 -0.90 -9.00
CA ARG A 25 8.79 -0.28 -7.78
C ARG A 25 7.83 -1.21 -7.04
N ALA A 26 7.45 -0.82 -5.82
CA ALA A 26 6.38 -1.46 -5.07
C ALA A 26 5.12 -0.59 -5.08
N LEU A 27 3.95 -1.23 -5.05
CA LEU A 27 2.67 -0.60 -4.73
C LEU A 27 2.06 -1.32 -3.54
N LEU A 28 1.74 -0.56 -2.50
CA LEU A 28 1.10 -1.04 -1.29
C LEU A 28 -0.19 -0.24 -1.07
N LEU A 29 -1.29 -0.94 -0.78
CA LEU A 29 -2.61 -0.37 -0.58
C LEU A 29 -2.98 -0.47 0.89
N PHE A 30 -3.34 0.65 1.50
CA PHE A 30 -3.72 0.74 2.90
C PHE A 30 -5.13 1.28 3.05
N GLY A 31 -5.78 0.95 4.16
CA GLY A 31 -7.12 1.45 4.50
C GLY A 31 -7.16 2.96 4.80
N ASP A 32 -6.05 3.54 5.26
CA ASP A 32 -5.93 4.96 5.56
C ASP A 32 -4.50 5.49 5.32
N THR A 33 -4.39 6.83 5.30
CA THR A 33 -3.14 7.55 4.99
C THR A 33 -2.11 7.43 6.13
N ASP A 34 -2.56 7.41 7.38
CA ASP A 34 -1.66 7.41 8.54
C ASP A 34 -0.97 6.06 8.68
N ALA A 35 -1.69 4.96 8.47
CA ALA A 35 -1.15 3.61 8.42
C ALA A 35 -0.13 3.44 7.29
N ALA A 36 -0.43 3.95 6.09
CA ALA A 36 0.51 3.91 4.96
C ALA A 36 1.81 4.66 5.28
N ARG A 37 1.69 5.84 5.89
CA ARG A 37 2.85 6.68 6.24
C ARG A 37 3.70 6.04 7.34
N ALA A 38 3.05 5.59 8.42
CA ALA A 38 3.73 4.92 9.53
C ALA A 38 4.43 3.63 9.08
N PHE A 39 3.83 2.91 8.11
CA PHE A 39 4.48 1.75 7.49
C PHE A 39 5.73 2.15 6.71
N ALA A 40 5.62 3.13 5.81
CA ALA A 40 6.73 3.56 4.97
C ALA A 40 7.92 4.08 5.79
N GLU A 41 7.65 4.81 6.87
CA GLU A 41 8.68 5.31 7.81
C GLU A 41 9.42 4.19 8.56
N GLN A 42 8.78 3.02 8.72
CA GLN A 42 9.34 1.85 9.41
C GLN A 42 9.83 0.76 8.44
N ASP A 43 9.60 0.91 7.13
CA ASP A 43 9.95 -0.10 6.16
C ASP A 43 11.48 -0.33 6.17
N PRO A 44 11.96 -1.56 6.39
CA PRO A 44 13.38 -1.89 6.32
C PRO A 44 14.03 -1.45 5.01
N TYR A 45 13.31 -1.43 3.89
CA TYR A 45 13.84 -0.97 2.61
C TYR A 45 14.03 0.55 2.57
N VAL A 46 13.16 1.31 3.22
CA VAL A 46 13.28 2.78 3.35
C VAL A 46 14.38 3.12 4.35
N THR A 47 14.34 2.52 5.55
CA THR A 47 15.30 2.80 6.62
C THR A 47 16.73 2.34 6.29
N ALA A 48 16.89 1.29 5.47
CA ALA A 48 18.18 0.87 4.94
C ALA A 48 18.63 1.65 3.68
N GLY A 49 17.82 2.61 3.18
CA GLY A 49 18.14 3.44 2.02
C GLY A 49 18.09 2.72 0.67
N ILE A 50 17.49 1.52 0.60
CA ILE A 50 17.26 0.77 -0.66
C ILE A 50 16.14 1.44 -1.46
N VAL A 51 15.06 1.83 -0.78
CA VAL A 51 14.01 2.70 -1.33
C VAL A 51 14.44 4.14 -1.04
N THR A 52 14.79 4.86 -2.11
CA THR A 52 15.29 6.24 -2.01
C THR A 52 14.17 7.28 -1.99
N HIS A 53 12.98 6.92 -2.44
CA HIS A 53 11.81 7.79 -2.50
C HIS A 53 10.52 6.99 -2.35
N TRP A 54 9.55 7.55 -1.64
CA TRP A 54 8.19 7.01 -1.51
C TRP A 54 7.20 8.15 -1.28
N ASP A 55 5.97 7.95 -1.73
CA ASP A 55 4.86 8.88 -1.53
C ASP A 55 3.62 8.11 -1.08
N VAL A 56 2.74 8.79 -0.33
CA VAL A 56 1.40 8.29 -0.01
C VAL A 56 0.39 9.16 -0.72
N VAL A 57 -0.43 8.55 -1.57
CA VAL A 57 -1.42 9.23 -2.39
C VAL A 57 -2.80 8.61 -2.12
N PRO A 58 -3.82 9.42 -1.78
CA PRO A 58 -5.19 8.92 -1.66
C PRO A 58 -5.68 8.29 -2.96
N TRP A 59 -6.21 7.07 -2.88
CA TRP A 59 -6.86 6.42 -4.02
C TRP A 59 -8.35 6.22 -3.74
N ILE A 60 -9.18 6.98 -4.45
CA ILE A 60 -10.64 6.84 -4.39
C ILE A 60 -11.06 5.62 -5.23
N THR A 61 -11.35 4.51 -4.55
CA THR A 61 -11.73 3.25 -5.20
C THR A 61 -13.23 3.19 -5.45
N VAL A 62 -13.63 3.03 -6.72
CA VAL A 62 -15.04 3.10 -7.15
C VAL A 62 -15.61 1.81 -7.73
N VAL A 63 -14.75 0.85 -8.08
CA VAL A 63 -15.15 -0.48 -8.57
C VAL A 63 -14.27 -1.52 -7.89
N GLY A 64 -14.88 -2.62 -7.46
CA GLY A 64 -14.21 -3.71 -6.74
C GLY A 64 -15.11 -4.24 -5.62
N ALA A 65 -14.82 -5.45 -5.12
CA ALA A 65 -15.53 -6.00 -3.96
C ALA A 65 -15.29 -5.15 -2.69
N GLU A 66 -14.11 -4.55 -2.60
CA GLU A 66 -13.65 -3.74 -1.46
C GLU A 66 -13.56 -2.25 -1.79
N ALA A 67 -14.25 -1.79 -2.84
CA ALA A 67 -14.26 -0.37 -3.19
C ALA A 67 -14.89 0.47 -2.07
N ALA A 68 -14.19 1.53 -1.65
CA ALA A 68 -14.63 2.40 -0.56
C ALA A 68 -15.76 3.35 -0.97
N THR A 69 -15.89 3.64 -2.27
CA THR A 69 -16.94 4.52 -2.82
C THR A 69 -17.54 3.89 -4.07
N PRO A 70 -18.26 2.75 -3.95
CA PRO A 70 -18.69 1.99 -5.10
C PRO A 70 -19.67 2.78 -5.98
N ILE A 71 -19.37 2.88 -7.28
CA ILE A 71 -20.24 3.50 -8.28
C ILE A 71 -20.75 2.39 -9.20
N ARG A 72 -22.07 2.18 -9.21
CA ARG A 72 -22.75 1.22 -10.10
C ARG A 72 -23.41 1.95 -11.27
N PRO A 73 -23.36 1.39 -12.49
CA PRO A 73 -24.19 1.88 -13.59
C PRO A 73 -25.68 1.85 -13.21
N ALA A 74 -26.47 2.75 -13.79
CA ALA A 74 -27.93 2.76 -13.68
C ALA A 74 -28.57 1.57 -14.42
#